data_AF-A0A7X1H4K0-F1
#
_entry.id   AF-A0A7X1H4K0-F1
#
_cell.length_a   1.000
_cell.length_b   1.000
_cell.length_c   1.000
_cell.angle_alpha   90.00
_cell.angle_beta   90.00
_cell.angle_gamma   90.00
#
_symmetry.space_group_name_H-M   'P 1'
#
loop_
_entity.id
_entity.type
_entity.pdbx_description
1 polymer ?
#
loop_
_entity_poly.entity_id
_entity_poly.type
_entity_poly.pdbx_seq_one_letter_code
_entity_poly.pdbx_strand_id
1 'polypeptide(L)'
;MSSKNELKLVYVLAIICLIVGVLCYSSLPAKSPESPVRLMFKTVGGNVLFDHQTHSDAYGLNCMDCHHAHDEGNADAPGSCGSCHQSDSEYIPVFGENGTFDHDVHSMDLGLSCNDCHHNYYEEDGGEPQLCSDCHEPGVEDDFMLGRVQAFHKQCIGCHEDSGVTPGQEDCASCHAPRKRTEAFHEQCINCHEDFGVGPSGADSDCKKCHGF
;
A
#
# COMPACT_ATOMS: atom_id res chain seq x y z
N MET A 1 62.98 18.62 -27.55
CA MET A 1 63.41 18.78 -26.14
C MET A 1 62.55 19.87 -25.54
N SER A 2 61.51 19.52 -24.77
CA SER A 2 60.68 20.54 -24.11
C SER A 2 61.53 21.31 -23.10
N SER A 3 61.43 22.63 -23.12
CA SER A 3 62.24 23.46 -22.21
C SER A 3 61.77 23.22 -20.77
N LYS A 4 62.69 23.26 -19.80
CA LYS A 4 62.36 23.04 -18.37
C LYS A 4 61.23 23.96 -17.86
N ASN A 5 60.98 25.09 -18.54
CA ASN A 5 59.93 26.04 -18.21
C ASN A 5 58.56 25.61 -18.75
N GLU A 6 58.50 24.99 -19.93
CA GLU A 6 57.27 24.40 -20.47
C GLU A 6 56.81 23.22 -19.61
N LEU A 7 57.74 22.36 -19.19
CA LEU A 7 57.42 21.22 -18.34
C LEU A 7 56.87 21.65 -16.97
N LYS A 8 57.43 22.72 -16.38
CA LYS A 8 56.89 23.33 -15.15
C LYS A 8 55.49 23.90 -15.35
N LEU A 9 55.24 24.55 -16.48
CA LEU A 9 53.93 25.12 -16.80
C LEU A 9 52.86 24.04 -16.96
N VAL A 10 53.20 22.91 -17.59
CA VAL A 10 52.32 21.74 -17.71
C VAL A 10 52.00 21.12 -16.34
N TYR A 11 53.00 20.94 -15.46
CA TYR A 11 52.73 20.41 -14.11
C TYR A 11 51.88 21.35 -13.27
N VAL A 12 52.09 22.66 -13.35
CA VAL A 12 51.26 23.65 -12.64
C VAL A 12 49.81 23.60 -13.15
N LEU A 13 49.60 23.54 -14.47
CA LEU A 13 48.27 23.39 -15.05
C LEU A 13 47.59 22.08 -14.63
N ALA A 14 48.31 20.97 -14.63
CA ALA A 14 47.79 19.69 -14.19
C ALA A 14 47.35 19.70 -12.71
N ILE A 15 48.14 20.34 -11.84
CA ILE A 15 47.80 20.50 -10.42
C ILE A 15 46.55 21.38 -10.26
N ILE A 16 46.44 22.48 -11.00
CA ILE A 16 45.26 23.35 -10.98
C ILE A 16 44.02 22.56 -11.42
N CYS A 17 44.09 21.83 -12.54
CA CYS A 17 42.98 21.01 -13.02
C CYS A 17 42.59 19.91 -12.02
N LEU A 18 43.56 19.30 -11.33
CA LEU A 18 43.31 18.29 -10.30
C LEU A 18 42.62 18.92 -9.07
N ILE A 19 43.07 20.10 -8.64
CA ILE A 19 42.43 20.84 -7.54
C ILE A 19 40.99 21.22 -7.90
N VAL A 20 40.76 21.73 -9.12
CA VAL A 20 39.40 22.05 -9.60
C VAL A 20 38.54 20.79 -9.69
N GLY A 21 39.08 19.69 -10.20
CA GLY A 21 38.39 18.40 -10.27
C GLY A 21 37.99 17.88 -8.89
N VAL A 22 38.88 17.97 -7.90
CA VAL A 22 38.60 17.59 -6.51
C VAL A 22 37.55 18.50 -5.89
N LEU A 23 37.60 19.81 -6.15
CA LEU A 23 36.59 20.77 -5.67
C LEU A 23 35.21 20.53 -6.30
N CYS A 24 35.15 20.23 -7.60
CA CYS A 24 33.90 19.88 -8.28
C CYS A 24 33.36 18.49 -7.87
N TYR A 25 34.23 17.57 -7.48
CA TYR A 25 33.80 16.26 -6.96
C TYR A 25 33.35 16.35 -5.49
N SER A 26 33.95 17.25 -4.70
CA SER A 26 33.61 17.46 -3.30
C SER A 26 32.48 18.46 -3.08
N SER A 27 32.08 19.23 -4.10
CA SER A 27 30.81 19.93 -4.09
C SER A 27 29.70 18.89 -4.01
N LEU A 28 29.21 18.70 -2.78
CA LEU A 28 28.19 17.71 -2.43
C LEU A 28 27.06 17.77 -3.45
N PRO A 29 26.62 16.62 -4.00
CA PRO A 29 25.37 16.60 -4.74
C PRO A 29 24.30 17.25 -3.87
N ALA A 30 23.51 18.14 -4.48
CA ALA A 30 22.43 18.83 -3.77
C ALA A 30 21.64 17.79 -2.97
N LYS A 31 21.33 18.12 -1.70
CA LYS A 31 20.53 17.26 -0.82
C LYS A 31 19.32 16.77 -1.63
N SER A 32 19.13 15.46 -1.71
CA SER A 32 18.00 14.89 -2.41
C SER A 32 16.72 15.56 -1.91
N PRO A 33 15.80 15.95 -2.81
CA PRO A 33 14.54 16.56 -2.40
C PRO A 33 13.79 15.63 -1.45
N GLU A 34 13.02 16.21 -0.52
CA GLU A 34 12.28 15.44 0.50
C GLU A 34 11.22 14.53 -0.14
N SER A 35 10.67 14.92 -1.29
CA SER A 35 9.84 14.07 -2.14
C SER A 35 10.61 13.65 -3.41
N PRO A 36 10.48 12.38 -3.83
CA PRO A 36 11.08 11.92 -5.08
C PRO A 36 10.42 12.63 -6.26
N VAL A 37 11.23 13.08 -7.22
CA VAL A 37 10.71 13.72 -8.44
C VAL A 37 10.07 12.67 -9.36
N ARG A 38 10.78 11.56 -9.57
CA ARG A 38 10.36 10.43 -10.40
C ARG A 38 10.70 9.12 -9.70
N LEU A 39 9.82 8.13 -9.84
CA LEU A 39 9.96 6.79 -9.31
C LEU A 39 9.97 5.79 -10.46
N MET A 40 10.82 4.77 -10.35
CA MET A 40 10.89 3.69 -11.32
C MET A 40 10.44 2.40 -10.63
N PHE A 41 9.21 1.96 -10.91
CA PHE A 41 8.68 0.71 -10.38
C PHE A 41 9.18 -0.47 -11.21
N LYS A 42 9.83 -1.42 -10.52
CA LYS A 42 10.34 -2.65 -11.10
C LYS A 42 9.20 -3.66 -11.19
N THR A 43 8.83 -4.08 -12.40
CA THR A 43 7.75 -5.06 -12.60
C THR A 43 8.15 -6.10 -13.64
N VAL A 44 7.42 -7.23 -13.68
CA VAL A 44 7.64 -8.31 -14.66
C VAL A 44 7.32 -7.87 -16.09
N GLY A 45 6.34 -6.97 -16.26
CA GLY A 45 5.91 -6.48 -17.58
C GLY A 45 6.85 -5.45 -18.22
N GLY A 46 7.93 -5.06 -17.55
CA GLY A 46 8.76 -3.90 -17.88
C GLY A 46 8.62 -2.81 -16.83
N ASN A 47 9.65 -1.98 -16.65
CA ASN A 47 9.58 -0.95 -15.60
C ASN A 47 8.52 0.10 -15.97
N VAL A 48 7.93 0.66 -14.92
CA VAL A 48 6.96 1.75 -15.02
C VAL A 48 7.61 3.00 -14.43
N LEU A 49 7.74 4.03 -15.25
CA LEU A 49 8.22 5.33 -14.80
C LEU A 49 7.03 6.16 -14.34
N PHE A 50 7.05 6.56 -13.07
CA PHE A 50 6.05 7.43 -12.47
C PHE A 50 6.66 8.78 -12.12
N ASP A 51 5.98 9.87 -12.49
CA ASP A 51 6.41 11.24 -12.18
C ASP A 51 5.63 11.78 -10.98
N HIS A 52 6.15 11.51 -9.79
CA HIS A 52 5.50 11.86 -8.52
C HIS A 52 5.30 13.37 -8.37
N GLN A 53 6.29 14.18 -8.77
CA GLN A 53 6.20 15.63 -8.67
C GLN A 53 5.13 16.22 -9.58
N THR A 54 4.96 15.68 -10.80
CA THR A 54 3.87 16.13 -11.68
C THR A 54 2.50 15.80 -11.08
N HIS A 55 2.33 14.60 -10.50
CA HIS A 55 1.05 14.19 -9.90
C HIS A 55 0.71 14.99 -8.63
N SER A 56 1.69 15.25 -7.76
CA SER A 56 1.52 16.08 -6.57
C SER A 56 1.34 17.56 -6.92
N ASP A 57 2.32 18.16 -7.61
CA ASP A 57 2.45 19.61 -7.65
C ASP A 57 1.71 20.23 -8.85
N ALA A 58 1.72 19.55 -10.00
CA ALA A 58 1.10 20.07 -11.23
C ALA A 58 -0.37 19.69 -11.33
N TYR A 59 -0.72 18.46 -10.96
CA TYR A 59 -2.11 17.98 -10.96
C TYR A 59 -2.83 18.23 -9.63
N GLY A 60 -2.09 18.55 -8.56
CA GLY A 60 -2.67 18.92 -7.27
C GLY A 60 -3.33 17.76 -6.54
N LEU A 61 -2.89 16.52 -6.80
CA LEU A 61 -3.41 15.35 -6.09
C LEU A 61 -2.97 15.40 -4.62
N ASN A 62 -3.88 15.02 -3.72
CA ASN A 62 -3.57 14.94 -2.30
C ASN A 62 -2.70 13.71 -2.03
N CYS A 63 -1.84 13.80 -1.02
CA CYS A 63 -0.97 12.69 -0.62
C CYS A 63 -1.76 11.40 -0.35
N MET A 64 -2.95 11.54 0.24
CA MET A 64 -3.84 10.44 0.62
C MET A 64 -4.58 9.80 -0.56
N ASP A 65 -4.62 10.45 -1.73
CA ASP A 65 -5.18 9.86 -2.95
C ASP A 65 -4.33 8.66 -3.40
N CYS A 66 -3.03 8.69 -3.05
CA CYS A 66 -2.07 7.61 -3.28
C CYS A 66 -1.75 6.81 -2.00
N HIS A 67 -1.53 7.51 -0.88
CA HIS A 67 -1.06 6.96 0.39
C HIS A 67 -2.15 6.91 1.45
N HIS A 68 -3.16 6.07 1.26
CA HIS A 68 -4.29 5.94 2.19
C HIS A 68 -3.96 5.21 3.50
N ALA A 69 -2.71 4.80 3.70
CA ALA A 69 -2.23 4.15 4.91
C ALA A 69 -1.16 5.00 5.60
N HIS A 70 -1.30 5.15 6.91
CA HIS A 70 -0.32 5.82 7.77
C HIS A 70 0.54 4.77 8.48
N ASP A 71 1.83 5.05 8.63
CA ASP A 71 2.71 4.19 9.40
C ASP A 71 2.47 4.42 10.90
N GLU A 72 2.26 3.36 11.69
CA GLU A 72 1.86 3.46 13.11
C GLU A 72 2.93 4.11 14.03
N GLY A 73 4.11 4.44 13.50
CA GLY A 73 5.19 5.11 14.22
C GLY A 73 5.63 6.46 13.65
N ASN A 74 5.04 6.93 12.54
CA ASN A 74 5.47 8.16 11.90
C ASN A 74 4.31 8.84 11.15
N ALA A 75 3.65 9.78 11.82
CA ALA A 75 2.56 10.56 11.23
C ALA A 75 3.01 11.47 10.05
N ASP A 76 4.32 11.70 9.89
CA ASP A 76 4.87 12.65 8.92
C ASP A 76 5.36 11.98 7.62
N ALA A 77 5.35 10.65 7.53
CA ALA A 77 5.74 9.92 6.31
C ALA A 77 4.64 8.92 5.90
N PRO A 78 4.24 8.91 4.62
CA PRO A 78 3.25 7.95 4.16
C PRO A 78 3.77 6.51 4.29
N GLY A 79 2.89 5.59 4.71
CA GLY A 79 3.24 4.18 4.88
C GLY A 79 3.64 3.53 3.55
N SER A 80 4.52 2.53 3.61
CA SER A 80 4.85 1.71 2.45
C SER A 80 3.64 0.87 2.05
N CYS A 81 3.22 0.91 0.78
CA CYS A 81 2.18 0.00 0.27
C CYS A 81 2.50 -1.46 0.62
N GLY A 82 3.79 -1.80 0.68
CA GLY A 82 4.28 -3.14 0.90
C GLY A 82 4.09 -3.74 2.28
N SER A 83 3.73 -2.94 3.30
CA SER A 83 3.38 -3.47 4.62
C SER A 83 2.08 -4.26 4.56
N CYS A 84 1.12 -3.77 3.77
CA CYS A 84 -0.22 -4.36 3.63
C CYS A 84 -0.53 -4.86 2.22
N HIS A 85 0.30 -4.63 1.20
CA HIS A 85 0.15 -5.16 -0.17
C HIS A 85 1.38 -5.99 -0.54
N GLN A 86 1.27 -7.30 -0.38
CA GLN A 86 2.37 -8.24 -0.57
C GLN A 86 2.47 -8.68 -2.04
N SER A 87 3.64 -9.21 -2.43
CA SER A 87 3.84 -9.78 -3.77
C SER A 87 3.13 -11.12 -3.94
N ASP A 88 3.00 -11.85 -2.83
CA ASP A 88 2.48 -13.21 -2.76
C ASP A 88 1.50 -13.26 -1.59
N SER A 89 0.26 -13.68 -1.85
CA SER A 89 -0.73 -13.97 -0.80
C SER A 89 -0.84 -15.48 -0.69
N GLU A 90 -0.39 -16.04 0.43
CA GLU A 90 -0.53 -17.47 0.70
C GLU A 90 -1.98 -17.76 1.14
N TYR A 91 -2.59 -18.78 0.55
CA TYR A 91 -3.95 -19.21 0.89
C TYR A 91 -3.94 -19.84 2.29
N ILE A 92 -4.64 -19.22 3.24
CA ILE A 92 -4.84 -19.77 4.58
C ILE A 92 -6.17 -20.52 4.57
N PRO A 93 -6.21 -21.85 4.79
CA PRO A 93 -7.43 -22.66 4.64
C PRO A 93 -8.63 -22.27 5.51
N VAL A 94 -8.41 -21.49 6.58
CA VAL A 94 -9.46 -21.02 7.50
C VAL A 94 -10.07 -19.69 7.03
N PHE A 95 -9.47 -19.08 6.01
CA PHE A 95 -9.99 -17.91 5.32
C PHE A 95 -10.39 -18.30 3.89
N GLY A 96 -11.46 -17.68 3.40
CA GLY A 96 -11.88 -17.76 2.02
C GLY A 96 -10.88 -17.06 1.09
N GLU A 97 -11.15 -17.10 -0.21
CA GLU A 97 -10.32 -16.43 -1.22
C GLU A 97 -10.11 -14.95 -0.87
N ASN A 98 -8.86 -14.46 -0.93
CA ASN A 98 -8.47 -13.10 -0.51
C ASN A 98 -8.74 -12.78 0.97
N GLY A 99 -8.54 -13.74 1.88
CA GLY A 99 -8.64 -13.50 3.33
C GLY A 99 -10.04 -13.15 3.79
N THR A 100 -11.06 -13.37 2.97
CA THR A 100 -12.44 -13.13 3.39
C THR A 100 -12.83 -14.14 4.46
N PHE A 101 -13.67 -13.74 5.40
CA PHE A 101 -14.26 -14.67 6.35
C PHE A 101 -14.94 -15.84 5.62
N ASP A 102 -14.58 -17.07 5.99
CA ASP A 102 -15.23 -18.29 5.50
C ASP A 102 -16.25 -18.77 6.54
N HIS A 103 -17.53 -18.57 6.24
CA HIS A 103 -18.63 -18.94 7.13
C HIS A 103 -18.72 -20.45 7.35
N ASP A 104 -18.44 -21.25 6.31
CA ASP A 104 -18.61 -22.71 6.38
C ASP A 104 -17.51 -23.34 7.24
N VAL A 105 -16.29 -22.84 7.15
CA VAL A 105 -15.22 -23.30 8.04
C VAL A 105 -15.54 -22.99 9.51
N HIS A 106 -16.03 -21.79 9.81
CA HIS A 106 -16.31 -21.41 11.20
C HIS A 106 -17.54 -22.10 11.77
N SER A 107 -18.61 -22.26 10.98
CA SER A 107 -19.86 -22.86 11.44
C SER A 107 -19.89 -24.39 11.31
N MET A 108 -19.46 -24.94 10.17
CA MET A 108 -19.58 -26.37 9.87
C MET A 108 -18.34 -27.17 10.28
N ASP A 109 -17.14 -26.66 10.03
CA ASP A 109 -15.91 -27.41 10.31
C ASP A 109 -15.42 -27.24 11.76
N LEU A 110 -15.44 -26.01 12.27
CA LEU A 110 -15.09 -25.68 13.66
C LEU A 110 -16.27 -25.85 14.62
N GLY A 111 -17.50 -25.94 14.11
CA GLY A 111 -18.69 -26.24 14.89
C GLY A 111 -19.18 -25.08 15.77
N LEU A 112 -18.88 -23.83 15.40
CA LEU A 112 -19.41 -22.66 16.10
C LEU A 112 -20.93 -22.54 15.84
N SER A 113 -21.66 -22.19 16.89
CA SER A 113 -23.10 -21.95 16.81
C SER A 113 -23.39 -20.60 16.17
N CYS A 114 -24.59 -20.45 15.59
CA CYS A 114 -25.01 -19.19 14.96
C CYS A 114 -24.91 -18.00 15.94
N ASN A 115 -25.21 -18.25 17.21
CA ASN A 115 -25.22 -17.23 18.25
C ASN A 115 -23.82 -16.84 18.75
N ASP A 116 -22.78 -17.58 18.37
CA ASP A 116 -21.39 -17.21 18.66
C ASP A 116 -20.94 -16.02 17.81
N CYS A 117 -21.67 -15.68 16.74
CA CYS A 117 -21.42 -14.51 15.90
C CYS A 117 -22.64 -13.59 15.78
N HIS A 118 -23.83 -14.17 15.62
CA HIS A 118 -25.09 -13.44 15.46
C HIS A 118 -25.79 -13.29 16.81
N HIS A 119 -25.50 -12.19 17.50
CA HIS A 119 -26.33 -11.78 18.63
C HIS A 119 -27.67 -11.26 18.09
N ASN A 120 -28.79 -11.60 18.75
CA ASN A 120 -30.15 -11.30 18.29
C ASN A 120 -30.68 -12.19 17.14
N TYR A 121 -30.18 -13.42 17.06
CA TYR A 121 -30.77 -14.50 16.27
C TYR A 121 -31.50 -15.50 17.17
N TYR A 122 -32.71 -15.91 16.77
CA TYR A 122 -33.51 -16.92 17.46
C TYR A 122 -34.04 -17.93 16.46
N GLU A 123 -33.67 -19.21 16.62
CA GLU A 123 -34.09 -20.28 15.70
C GLU A 123 -35.63 -20.44 15.63
N GLU A 124 -36.33 -20.11 16.71
CA GLU A 124 -37.79 -20.18 16.82
C GLU A 124 -38.51 -19.19 15.88
N ASP A 125 -37.83 -18.12 15.46
CA ASP A 125 -38.38 -17.11 14.56
C ASP A 125 -38.35 -17.55 13.09
N GLY A 126 -37.68 -18.67 12.76
CA GLY A 126 -37.62 -19.24 11.42
C GLY A 126 -36.95 -18.36 10.36
N GLY A 127 -36.28 -17.27 10.78
CA GLY A 127 -35.55 -16.35 9.92
C GLY A 127 -34.11 -16.79 9.69
N GLU A 128 -33.43 -16.16 8.73
CA GLU A 128 -31.97 -16.28 8.57
C GLU A 128 -31.25 -15.23 9.44
N PRO A 129 -30.03 -15.52 9.95
CA PRO A 129 -29.23 -14.53 10.66
C PRO A 129 -29.02 -13.27 9.81
N GLN A 130 -29.22 -12.10 10.41
CA GLN A 130 -29.06 -10.82 9.71
C GLN A 130 -27.58 -10.47 9.51
N LEU A 131 -27.30 -9.62 8.52
CA LEU A 131 -25.96 -9.11 8.32
C LEU A 131 -25.64 -8.06 9.39
N CYS A 132 -24.38 -7.99 9.80
CA CYS A 132 -23.92 -6.96 10.74
C CYS A 132 -24.26 -5.55 10.23
N SER A 133 -24.22 -5.36 8.92
CA SER A 133 -24.50 -4.09 8.24
C SER A 133 -25.94 -3.60 8.36
N ASP A 134 -26.88 -4.48 8.70
CA ASP A 134 -28.30 -4.15 8.77
C ASP A 134 -28.62 -3.34 10.04
N CYS A 135 -27.76 -3.47 11.07
CA CYS A 135 -27.87 -2.73 12.34
C CYS A 135 -26.64 -1.86 12.64
N HIS A 136 -25.44 -2.32 12.26
CA HIS A 136 -24.19 -1.58 12.47
C HIS A 136 -23.80 -0.79 11.23
N GLU A 137 -24.02 0.52 11.26
CA GLU A 137 -23.64 1.46 10.21
C GLU A 137 -22.17 1.91 10.33
N PRO A 138 -21.52 2.28 9.21
CA PRO A 138 -20.17 2.83 9.23
C PRO A 138 -20.17 4.28 9.77
N GLY A 139 -19.17 4.62 10.59
CA GLY A 139 -18.97 5.99 11.08
C GLY A 139 -19.93 6.45 12.19
N VAL A 140 -20.73 5.53 12.74
CA VAL A 140 -21.57 5.80 13.91
C VAL A 140 -20.72 5.71 15.18
N GLU A 141 -20.58 6.84 15.87
CA GLU A 141 -20.06 6.94 17.23
C GLU A 141 -21.25 7.10 18.19
N ASP A 142 -21.92 5.98 18.48
CA ASP A 142 -23.02 5.92 19.45
C ASP A 142 -22.60 5.09 20.67
N ASP A 143 -23.01 5.53 21.86
CA ASP A 143 -22.64 4.86 23.12
C ASP A 143 -23.28 3.47 23.28
N PHE A 144 -24.34 3.18 22.51
CA PHE A 144 -25.13 1.95 22.62
C PHE A 144 -24.91 1.00 21.43
N MET A 145 -24.58 1.53 20.25
CA MET A 145 -24.37 0.76 19.02
C MET A 145 -22.99 1.05 18.42
N LEU A 146 -22.14 0.02 18.41
CA LEU A 146 -20.82 0.12 17.78
C LEU A 146 -20.96 0.37 16.28
N GLY A 147 -20.08 1.20 15.72
CA GLY A 147 -19.91 1.28 14.28
C GLY A 147 -19.47 -0.06 13.69
N ARG A 148 -19.82 -0.32 12.42
CA ARG A 148 -19.61 -1.63 11.75
C ARG A 148 -18.20 -2.21 11.93
N VAL A 149 -17.17 -1.41 11.65
CA VAL A 149 -15.77 -1.83 11.74
C VAL A 149 -15.41 -2.25 13.17
N GLN A 150 -15.86 -1.48 14.15
CA GLN A 150 -15.59 -1.76 15.56
C GLN A 150 -16.36 -2.99 16.05
N ALA A 151 -17.59 -3.22 15.55
CA ALA A 151 -18.34 -4.44 15.83
C ALA A 151 -17.60 -5.69 15.31
N PHE A 152 -17.09 -5.65 14.07
CA PHE A 152 -16.28 -6.74 13.50
C PHE A 152 -14.99 -6.97 14.28
N HIS A 153 -14.18 -5.92 14.52
CA HIS A 153 -12.94 -6.05 15.29
C HIS A 153 -13.22 -6.63 16.67
N LYS A 154 -14.25 -6.14 17.38
CA LYS A 154 -14.57 -6.64 18.71
C LYS A 154 -14.97 -8.12 18.69
N GLN A 155 -15.80 -8.55 17.74
CA GLN A 155 -16.30 -9.92 17.69
C GLN A 155 -15.22 -10.92 17.23
N CYS A 156 -14.61 -10.65 16.08
CA CYS A 156 -13.68 -11.59 15.44
C CYS A 156 -12.36 -11.66 16.20
N ILE A 157 -11.73 -10.50 16.46
CA ILE A 157 -10.43 -10.44 17.15
C ILE A 157 -10.59 -10.91 18.58
N GLY A 158 -11.67 -10.51 19.27
CA GLY A 158 -11.91 -10.93 20.65
C GLY A 158 -11.97 -12.45 20.82
N CYS A 159 -12.75 -13.13 19.97
CA CYS A 159 -12.83 -14.59 20.01
C CYS A 159 -11.49 -15.26 19.67
N HIS A 160 -10.75 -14.73 18.69
CA HIS A 160 -9.45 -15.25 18.29
C HIS A 160 -8.40 -15.09 19.38
N GLU A 161 -8.33 -13.93 20.03
CA GLU A 161 -7.43 -13.67 21.15
C GLU A 161 -7.75 -14.54 22.36
N ASP A 162 -9.04 -14.66 22.70
CA ASP A 162 -9.51 -15.53 23.79
C ASP A 162 -9.18 -17.01 23.53
N SER A 163 -9.20 -17.41 22.26
CA SER A 163 -8.86 -18.76 21.82
C SER A 163 -7.36 -18.96 21.56
N GLY A 164 -6.55 -17.91 21.63
CA GLY A 164 -5.12 -17.94 21.34
C GLY A 164 -4.78 -18.29 19.89
N VAL A 165 -5.67 -17.97 18.94
CA VAL A 165 -5.50 -18.22 17.51
C VAL A 165 -5.33 -16.89 16.76
N THR A 166 -4.67 -16.93 15.61
CA THR A 166 -4.58 -15.78 14.71
C THR A 166 -5.74 -15.77 13.73
N PRO A 167 -6.09 -14.61 13.15
CA PRO A 167 -5.54 -13.26 13.39
C PRO A 167 -6.04 -12.61 14.69
N GLY A 168 -5.10 -11.98 15.41
CA GLY A 168 -5.37 -11.12 16.56
C GLY A 168 -5.26 -9.63 16.20
N GLN A 169 -5.30 -8.73 17.19
CA GLN A 169 -5.32 -7.28 16.95
C GLN A 169 -4.14 -6.74 16.15
N GLU A 170 -2.97 -7.37 16.27
CA GLU A 170 -1.72 -6.93 15.62
C GLU A 170 -1.54 -7.51 14.21
N ASP A 171 -2.42 -8.43 13.78
CA ASP A 171 -2.28 -9.19 12.52
C ASP A 171 -3.29 -8.72 11.46
N CYS A 172 -3.25 -7.43 11.14
CA CYS A 172 -4.18 -6.77 10.22
C CYS A 172 -4.25 -7.49 8.87
N ALA A 173 -3.09 -7.93 8.35
CA ALA A 173 -2.95 -8.51 7.02
C ALA A 173 -3.58 -9.92 6.90
N SER A 174 -3.72 -10.64 8.01
CA SER A 174 -4.33 -11.98 7.99
C SER A 174 -5.85 -11.95 7.90
N CYS A 175 -6.51 -10.86 8.33
CA CYS A 175 -7.93 -10.59 8.05
C CYS A 175 -8.12 -9.77 6.77
N HIS A 176 -7.36 -8.69 6.63
CA HIS A 176 -7.41 -7.83 5.45
C HIS A 176 -6.36 -8.32 4.47
N ALA A 177 -6.68 -9.39 3.71
CA ALA A 177 -5.70 -9.93 2.79
C ALA A 177 -5.17 -8.81 1.91
N PRO A 178 -3.84 -8.64 1.91
CA PRO A 178 -3.16 -7.80 0.97
C PRO A 178 -3.66 -8.07 -0.42
N ARG A 179 -4.38 -7.12 -1.04
CA ARG A 179 -4.46 -7.14 -2.51
C ARG A 179 -3.03 -7.20 -3.01
N LYS A 180 -2.78 -8.05 -4.01
CA LYS A 180 -1.43 -8.15 -4.59
C LYS A 180 -0.96 -6.74 -4.91
N ARG A 181 0.28 -6.42 -4.57
CA ARG A 181 0.80 -5.07 -4.81
C ARG A 181 0.62 -4.62 -6.26
N THR A 182 0.73 -5.56 -7.19
CA THR A 182 0.48 -5.33 -8.61
C THR A 182 -0.96 -4.95 -8.91
N GLU A 183 -1.93 -5.59 -8.25
CA GLU A 183 -3.35 -5.27 -8.40
C GLU A 183 -3.69 -3.90 -7.81
N ALA A 184 -3.15 -3.59 -6.63
CA ALA A 184 -3.33 -2.26 -6.01
C ALA A 184 -2.82 -1.13 -6.93
N PHE A 185 -1.65 -1.31 -7.55
CA PHE A 185 -1.15 -0.35 -8.54
C PHE A 185 -2.04 -0.26 -9.78
N HIS A 186 -2.52 -1.38 -10.31
CA HIS A 186 -3.40 -1.36 -11.47
C HIS A 186 -4.72 -0.65 -11.14
N GLU A 187 -5.39 -0.94 -10.04
CA GLU A 187 -6.60 -0.22 -9.65
C GLU A 187 -6.34 1.27 -9.43
N GLN A 188 -5.31 1.61 -8.64
CA GLN A 188 -5.10 3.00 -8.25
C GLN A 188 -4.68 3.89 -9.43
N CYS A 189 -3.76 3.42 -10.27
CA CYS A 189 -3.31 4.21 -11.43
C CYS A 189 -4.37 4.23 -12.54
N ILE A 190 -5.00 3.09 -12.85
CA ILE A 190 -5.94 2.99 -13.97
C ILE A 190 -7.24 3.72 -13.64
N ASN A 191 -7.81 3.54 -12.46
CA ASN A 191 -9.10 4.14 -12.11
C ASN A 191 -9.02 5.67 -12.20
N CYS A 192 -7.97 6.28 -11.66
CA CYS A 192 -7.79 7.73 -11.76
C CYS A 192 -7.65 8.19 -13.22
N HIS A 193 -6.83 7.52 -14.03
CA HIS A 193 -6.70 7.85 -15.45
C HIS A 193 -8.00 7.66 -16.25
N GLU A 194 -8.83 6.69 -15.87
CA GLU A 194 -10.14 6.46 -16.47
C GLU A 194 -11.18 7.50 -16.03
N ASP A 195 -11.26 7.79 -14.73
CA ASP A 195 -12.17 8.76 -14.13
C ASP A 195 -11.93 10.17 -14.67
N PHE A 196 -10.67 10.57 -14.80
CA PHE A 196 -10.29 11.87 -15.34
C PHE A 196 -10.10 11.87 -16.86
N GLY A 197 -10.05 10.69 -17.50
CA GLY A 197 -9.83 10.55 -18.94
C GLY A 197 -8.47 11.08 -19.42
N VAL A 198 -7.44 11.04 -18.56
CA VAL A 198 -6.10 11.55 -18.84
C VAL A 198 -5.04 10.48 -18.63
N GLY A 199 -3.98 10.52 -19.44
CA GLY A 199 -2.89 9.56 -19.34
C GLY A 199 -3.23 8.17 -19.90
N PRO A 200 -2.37 7.17 -19.64
CA PRO A 200 -2.60 5.79 -20.08
C PRO A 200 -3.66 5.09 -19.23
N SER A 201 -4.82 4.78 -19.81
CA SER A 201 -5.91 4.01 -19.18
C SER A 201 -5.78 2.51 -19.46
N GLY A 202 -6.47 1.67 -18.67
CA GLY A 202 -6.56 0.22 -18.88
C GLY A 202 -7.63 -0.19 -19.91
N ALA A 203 -8.55 0.70 -20.23
CA ALA A 203 -9.70 0.47 -21.12
C ALA A 203 -9.38 -0.13 -22.51
N ASP A 204 -8.16 0.01 -23.04
CA ASP A 204 -7.76 -0.55 -24.33
C ASP A 204 -6.85 -1.79 -24.23
N SER A 205 -6.57 -2.27 -23.01
CA SER A 205 -5.65 -3.38 -22.73
C SER A 205 -4.23 -3.20 -23.29
N ASP A 206 -3.82 -1.97 -23.61
CA ASP A 206 -2.48 -1.68 -24.13
C ASP A 206 -1.46 -1.51 -23.00
N CYS A 207 -0.97 -2.65 -22.49
CA CYS A 207 -0.02 -2.69 -21.37
C CYS A 207 1.25 -1.86 -21.62
N LYS A 208 1.65 -1.64 -22.88
CA LYS A 208 2.89 -0.92 -23.23
C LYS A 208 2.82 0.57 -22.95
N LYS A 209 1.63 1.12 -22.76
CA LYS A 209 1.46 2.53 -22.40
C LYS A 209 1.93 2.82 -20.99
N CYS A 210 1.88 1.82 -20.11
CA CYS A 210 2.38 1.90 -18.74
C CYS A 210 3.75 1.22 -18.59
N HIS A 211 3.96 0.10 -19.28
CA HIS A 211 5.16 -0.73 -19.14
C HIS A 211 6.13 -0.57 -20.31
N GLY A 212 7.43 -0.45 -20.01
CA GLY A 212 8.47 -0.51 -21.05
C GLY A 212 9.60 0.50 -20.92
N PHE A 213 9.82 1.07 -19.73
CA PHE A 213 10.94 1.95 -19.44
C PHE A 213 12.21 1.19 -19.02
#